data_AF-A0A4U3AVI2-F1
#
_entry.id   AF-A0A4U3AVI2-F1
#
_cell.length_a   1.000
_cell.length_b   1.000
_cell.length_c   1.000
_cell.angle_alpha   90.00
_cell.angle_beta   90.00
_cell.angle_gamma   90.00
#
_symmetry.space_group_name_H-M   'P 1'
#
loop_
_entity.id
_entity.type
_entity.pdbx_description
1 polymer ?
#
loop_
_entity_poly.entity_id
_entity_poly.type
_entity_poly.pdbx_seq_one_letter_code
_entity_poly.pdbx_strand_id
1 'polypeptide(L)'
;MNKQIEVLIDKYGLTHLKEELIHTVFPCVKVVPKQEETVAVGSSKMGGVPDLPATFEYPMHKGKPLQFIAQFNLNDLQNVGMDHNLPKTGMLYF
;
A
#
# COMPACT_ATOMS: atom_id res chain seq x y z
N MET A 1 17.06 -2.25 12.14
CA MET A 1 15.80 -1.50 12.27
C MET A 1 15.75 -0.68 13.56
N ASN A 2 15.75 -1.30 14.75
CA ASN A 2 15.57 -0.60 16.04
C ASN A 2 16.59 0.53 16.28
N LYS A 3 17.88 0.30 16.02
CA LYS A 3 18.92 1.35 16.15
C LYS A 3 18.66 2.60 15.29
N GLN A 4 18.11 2.43 14.08
CA GLN A 4 17.80 3.55 13.20
C GLN A 4 16.57 4.32 13.71
N ILE A 5 15.58 3.61 14.27
CA ILE A 5 14.40 4.21 14.88
C ILE A 5 14.80 5.03 16.11
N GLU A 6 15.67 4.50 16.96
CA GLU A 6 16.18 5.24 18.13
C GLU A 6 16.89 6.55 17.75
N VAL A 7 17.76 6.50 16.73
CA VAL A 7 18.42 7.72 16.19
C VAL A 7 17.40 8.74 15.70
N LEU A 8 16.31 8.31 15.07
CA LEU A 8 15.26 9.22 14.60
C LEU A 8 14.44 9.79 15.77
N ILE A 9 14.14 8.99 16.79
CA ILE A 9 13.44 9.44 18.00
C ILE A 9 14.22 10.58 18.66
N ASP A 10 15.53 10.40 18.85
CA ASP A 10 16.39 11.41 19.45
C ASP A 10 16.51 12.65 18.55
N LYS A 11 16.70 12.46 17.24
CA LYS A 11 16.80 13.55 16.26
C LYS A 11 15.58 14.48 16.27
N TYR A 12 14.37 13.92 16.45
CA TYR A 12 13.12 14.69 16.43
C TYR A 12 12.60 15.05 17.83
N GLY A 13 13.39 14.83 18.90
CA GLY A 13 13.02 15.23 20.27
C GLY A 13 11.87 14.41 20.87
N LEU A 14 11.65 13.19 20.38
CA LEU A 14 10.55 12.30 20.79
C LEU A 14 10.95 11.34 21.91
N THR A 15 12.05 11.58 22.62
CA THR A 15 12.61 10.65 23.61
C THR A 15 11.62 10.30 24.72
N HIS A 16 10.68 11.19 25.06
CA HIS A 16 9.60 10.94 26.02
C HIS A 16 8.59 9.87 25.57
N LEU A 17 8.52 9.56 24.27
CA LEU A 17 7.70 8.50 23.69
C LEU A 17 8.52 7.26 23.29
N LYS A 18 9.80 7.19 23.65
CA LYS A 18 10.72 6.17 23.12
C LYS A 18 10.23 4.74 23.36
N GLU A 19 9.83 4.42 24.59
CA GLU A 19 9.37 3.07 24.92
C GLU A 19 8.09 2.69 24.16
N GLU A 20 7.12 3.61 24.08
CA GLU A 20 5.89 3.39 23.34
C GLU A 20 6.18 3.13 21.86
N LEU A 21 6.94 4.03 21.22
CA LEU A 21 7.28 3.90 19.81
C LEU A 21 8.03 2.60 19.49
N ILE A 22 8.99 2.19 20.33
CA ILE A 22 9.75 0.94 20.11
C ILE A 22 8.87 -0.30 20.26
N HIS A 23 7.84 -0.26 21.12
CA HIS A 23 6.92 -1.38 21.29
C HIS A 23 5.80 -1.44 20.26
N THR A 24 5.43 -0.31 19.65
CA THR A 24 4.32 -0.23 18.69
C THR A 24 4.77 -0.19 17.22
N VAL A 25 6.07 -0.07 16.93
CA VAL A 25 6.56 -0.11 15.55
C VAL A 25 6.32 -1.48 14.92
N PHE A 26 5.79 -1.46 13.70
CA PHE A 26 5.65 -2.66 12.88
C PHE A 26 6.16 -2.36 11.46
N PRO A 27 6.71 -3.37 10.76
CA PRO A 27 7.14 -3.19 9.38
C PRO A 27 5.94 -2.87 8.49
N CYS A 28 6.12 -1.99 7.51
CA CYS A 28 5.09 -1.63 6.54
C CYS A 28 5.70 -1.43 5.15
N VAL A 29 4.86 -1.59 4.13
CA VAL A 29 5.23 -1.27 2.75
C VAL A 29 4.82 0.17 2.46
N LYS A 30 5.80 1.01 2.15
CA LYS A 30 5.55 2.38 1.72
C LYS A 30 5.37 2.40 0.20
N VAL A 31 4.16 2.77 -0.25
CA VAL A 31 3.89 3.02 -1.66
C VAL A 31 4.29 4.45 -2.00
N VAL A 32 5.14 4.63 -3.02
CA VAL A 32 5.56 5.96 -3.51
C VAL A 32 5.10 6.08 -4.98
N PRO A 33 3.95 6.71 -5.24
CA PRO A 33 3.46 6.85 -6.60
C PRO A 33 4.32 7.84 -7.38
N LYS A 34 4.49 7.55 -8.67
CA LYS A 34 5.01 8.49 -9.68
C LYS A 34 3.95 8.65 -10.76
N GLN A 35 3.88 9.85 -11.34
CA GLN A 35 3.01 10.08 -12.48
C GLN A 35 3.56 9.32 -13.69
N GLU A 36 2.69 8.58 -14.36
CA GLU A 36 2.99 7.85 -15.58
C GLU A 36 1.84 8.03 -16.55
N GLU A 37 2.15 8.30 -17.81
CA GLU A 37 1.13 8.48 -18.86
C GLU A 37 0.50 7.15 -19.26
N THR A 38 1.30 6.09 -19.25
CA THR A 38 0.87 4.75 -19.63
C THR A 38 1.28 3.75 -18.56
N VAL A 39 0.30 2.94 -18.14
CA VAL A 39 0.50 1.89 -17.15
C VAL A 39 -0.02 0.59 -17.74
N ALA A 40 0.81 -0.45 -17.74
CA ALA A 40 0.44 -1.75 -18.29
C ALA A 40 -0.71 -2.38 -17.47
N VAL A 41 -1.64 -3.03 -18.18
CA VAL A 41 -2.74 -3.78 -17.54
C VAL A 41 -2.19 -4.80 -16.54
N GLY A 42 -2.78 -4.84 -15.35
CA GLY A 42 -2.37 -5.71 -14.25
C GLY A 42 -1.23 -5.14 -13.39
N SER A 43 -0.79 -3.89 -13.63
CA SER A 43 0.19 -3.22 -12.76
C SER A 43 -0.47 -2.65 -11.51
N SER A 44 0.29 -2.50 -10.42
CA SER A 44 -0.14 -1.65 -9.31
C SER A 44 -0.26 -0.20 -9.77
N LYS A 45 -1.38 0.46 -9.46
CA LYS A 45 -1.61 1.88 -9.81
C LYS A 45 -2.56 2.55 -8.83
N MET A 46 -2.45 3.87 -8.75
CA MET A 46 -3.35 4.74 -7.99
C MET A 46 -4.05 5.68 -8.98
N GLY A 47 -5.38 5.72 -8.95
CA GLY A 47 -6.22 6.46 -9.89
C GLY A 47 -6.30 5.85 -11.29
N GLY A 48 -6.97 6.57 -12.19
CA GLY A 48 -7.24 6.11 -13.56
C GLY A 48 -8.47 5.20 -13.65
N VAL A 49 -8.44 4.25 -14.58
CA VAL A 49 -9.50 3.25 -14.79
C VAL A 49 -9.01 1.89 -14.27
N PRO A 50 -9.79 1.15 -13.47
CA PRO A 50 -9.38 -0.16 -12.95
C PRO A 50 -9.35 -1.22 -14.04
N ASP A 51 -8.45 -2.19 -13.90
CA ASP A 51 -8.30 -3.29 -14.87
C ASP A 51 -9.33 -4.40 -14.62
N LEU A 52 -10.57 -4.17 -15.04
CA LEU A 52 -11.68 -5.09 -14.84
C LEU A 52 -12.19 -5.67 -16.16
N PRO A 53 -12.61 -6.95 -16.19
CA PRO A 53 -13.35 -7.51 -17.32
C PRO A 53 -14.64 -6.72 -17.57
N ALA A 54 -15.07 -6.64 -18.82
CA ALA A 54 -16.32 -5.97 -19.19
C ALA A 54 -17.57 -6.58 -18.51
N THR A 55 -17.50 -7.84 -18.09
CA THR A 55 -18.57 -8.56 -17.40
C THR A 55 -18.56 -8.34 -15.88
N PHE A 56 -17.63 -7.57 -15.33
CA PHE A 56 -17.53 -7.34 -13.90
C PHE A 56 -18.61 -6.37 -13.42
N GLU A 57 -19.40 -6.78 -12.42
CA GLU A 57 -20.37 -5.90 -11.77
C GLU A 57 -19.66 -4.88 -10.88
N TYR A 58 -19.61 -3.62 -11.33
CA TYR A 58 -18.87 -2.57 -10.64
C TYR A 58 -19.51 -2.21 -9.29
N PRO A 59 -18.73 -1.99 -8.21
CA PRO A 59 -19.29 -1.73 -6.90
C PRO A 59 -20.02 -0.38 -6.84
N MET A 60 -21.21 -0.40 -6.24
CA MET A 60 -22.11 0.75 -6.12
C MET A 60 -22.40 1.07 -4.65
N HIS A 61 -22.49 2.36 -4.32
CA HIS A 61 -22.99 2.85 -3.03
C HIS A 61 -24.11 3.85 -3.25
N LYS A 62 -25.30 3.57 -2.69
CA LYS A 62 -26.50 4.42 -2.83
C LYS A 62 -26.83 4.77 -4.31
N GLY A 63 -26.73 3.77 -5.19
CA GLY A 63 -27.04 3.93 -6.61
C GLY A 63 -25.98 4.69 -7.42
N LYS A 64 -24.81 4.97 -6.85
CA LYS A 64 -23.68 5.60 -7.56
C LYS A 64 -22.48 4.66 -7.60
N PRO A 65 -21.72 4.60 -8.71
CA PRO A 65 -20.48 3.82 -8.74
C PRO A 65 -19.48 4.42 -7.76
N LEU A 66 -18.74 3.54 -7.08
CA LEU A 66 -17.63 3.99 -6.25
C LEU A 66 -16.52 4.60 -7.11
N GLN A 67 -15.72 5.48 -6.51
CA GLN A 67 -14.55 6.00 -7.20
C GLN A 67 -13.41 5.00 -7.03
N PHE A 68 -12.76 4.65 -8.14
CA PHE A 68 -11.55 3.86 -8.09
C PHE A 68 -10.42 4.67 -7.44
N ILE A 69 -9.82 4.10 -6.40
CA ILE A 69 -8.70 4.71 -5.68
C ILE A 69 -7.40 4.08 -6.15
N ALA A 70 -7.31 2.74 -6.10
CA ALA A 70 -6.07 2.04 -6.44
C ALA A 70 -6.31 0.55 -6.70
N GLN A 71 -5.38 -0.05 -7.45
CA GLN A 71 -5.23 -1.50 -7.51
C GLN A 71 -3.79 -1.87 -7.17
N PHE A 72 -3.60 -2.97 -6.45
CA PHE A 72 -2.29 -3.48 -6.08
C PHE A 72 -2.16 -4.93 -6.49
N ASN A 73 -1.17 -5.20 -7.35
CA ASN A 73 -0.82 -6.55 -7.75
C ASN A 73 0.04 -7.17 -6.63
N LEU A 74 -0.47 -8.22 -5.99
CA LEU A 74 0.23 -8.88 -4.88
C LEU A 74 1.57 -9.52 -5.29
N ASN A 75 1.78 -9.74 -6.59
CA ASN A 75 3.08 -10.17 -7.11
C ASN A 75 4.16 -9.11 -6.89
N ASP A 76 3.81 -7.81 -6.87
CA ASP A 76 4.76 -6.71 -6.63
C ASP A 76 5.29 -6.74 -5.18
N LEU A 77 4.48 -7.26 -4.24
CA LEU A 77 4.84 -7.35 -2.82
C LEU A 77 5.85 -8.45 -2.53
N GLN A 78 5.93 -9.49 -3.37
CA GLN A 78 6.84 -10.62 -3.15
C GLN A 78 8.32 -10.19 -3.16
N ASN A 79 8.63 -9.09 -3.86
CA ASN A 79 9.98 -8.56 -3.98
C ASN A 79 10.35 -7.52 -2.92
N VAL A 80 9.42 -7.16 -2.03
CA VAL A 80 9.64 -6.10 -1.03
C VAL A 80 10.53 -6.59 0.14
N GLY A 81 10.73 -7.90 0.26
CA GLY A 81 11.62 -8.48 1.28
C GLY A 81 11.10 -8.31 2.71
N MET A 82 9.77 -8.20 2.86
CA MET A 82 9.08 -8.10 4.14
C MET A 82 8.13 -9.29 4.29
N ASP A 83 8.16 -9.95 5.44
CA ASP A 83 7.18 -10.97 5.78
C ASP A 83 5.78 -10.36 5.90
N HIS A 84 4.83 -10.97 5.21
CA HIS A 84 3.43 -10.53 5.23
C HIS A 84 2.47 -11.72 5.08
N ASN A 85 1.26 -11.57 5.61
CA ASN A 85 0.21 -12.60 5.52
C ASN A 85 -0.69 -12.46 4.28
N LEU A 86 -0.33 -11.57 3.34
CA LEU A 86 -1.07 -11.42 2.08
C LEU A 86 -0.83 -12.62 1.15
N PRO A 87 -1.81 -12.98 0.31
CA PRO A 87 -1.61 -13.99 -0.73
C PRO A 87 -0.41 -13.68 -1.63
N LYS A 88 0.24 -14.72 -2.17
CA LYS A 88 1.40 -14.55 -3.07
C LYS A 88 1.06 -13.86 -4.38
N THR A 89 -0.17 -14.03 -4.85
CA THR A 89 -0.68 -13.50 -6.11
C THR A 89 -2.13 -13.06 -5.94
N GLY A 90 -2.61 -12.26 -6.89
CA GLY A 90 -3.95 -11.69 -6.88
C GLY A 90 -3.90 -10.17 -7.02
N MET A 91 -5.09 -9.58 -7.14
CA MET A 91 -5.24 -8.13 -7.26
C MET A 91 -6.15 -7.64 -6.14
N LEU A 92 -5.68 -6.62 -5.42
CA LEU A 92 -6.50 -5.87 -4.48
C LEU A 92 -7.03 -4.63 -5.19
N TYR A 93 -8.31 -4.30 -4.99
CA TYR A 93 -8.95 -3.10 -5.53
C TYR A 93 -9.55 -2.28 -4.38
N PHE A 94 -9.40 -0.96 -4.47
CA PHE A 94 -9.88 0.01 -3.49
C PHE A 94 -10.66 1.12 -4.20
#